data_AF-A0A5A5R997-F1
#
_entry.id   AF-A0A5A5R997-F1
#
_cell.length_a   1.000
_cell.length_b   1.000
_cell.length_c   1.000
_cell.angle_alpha   90.00
_cell.angle_beta   90.00
_cell.angle_gamma   90.00
#
_symmetry.space_group_name_H-M   'P 1'
#
loop_
_entity.id
_entity.type
_entity.pdbx_description
1 polymer ?
#
loop_
_entity_poly.entity_id
_entity_poly.type
_entity_poly.pdbx_seq_one_letter_code
_entity_poly.pdbx_strand_id
1 'polypeptide(L)'
;MKYLEEWRDSGVDAELIALNVTGLAGLSPSEYLLYSQELPRRNDGRVRDSILKRYEHTSQGGWWCSGIDLLTGNYDLWGCFKPDFPRLSFDKAKPIKYEHPPQTPTGVFALRVPQKIWQRIAQSISVNILTEEVDNKQEDLGFWSWVIKHPEIPICITEGAKKAGALLTAGYVTIALPGIHNGYRTPKNELGRRIGKSHLIPQLEKLANSGRKIYLVFDQETKPKTQQAVNLALQRMGYLFSQANCEVKVVTWDAADGKGVDDLLINRGEDYFQQVYQKATSWEIWKAASLNRLTLSPHLELNSRYLPDMSIPTSAQLMAIKSAKGTGKTEFLAKIVKQAIANQQKVLVIGHRVKLVEELCQRFGLNYISQVRDNPSAQIYGYGLCIDSLHPQSQAKFKAEDWQGAIIIIDEIEQVLWHGLNGDTCKTNRVAILKSLKSLLQTVVSSGGKILVADADLSDISLEYLTSLAAIEIETFLINNEWKPSYQQAWRVYNYSDNTPQQLVKDLVKHIKDGGKPFVCLSAQKLTSKWGTITLESYLKKQFPQKKILRIDSESLQDSSHDAYQAIGNLNQLLINYDMVVASPAIETGISIDIQQHFTSVWCLAQGIQTGSISPLQ
;
A
#
# COMPACT_ATOMS: atom_id res chain seq x y z
N MET A 1 43.12 -4.66 9.42
CA MET A 1 42.17 -4.19 10.46
C MET A 1 40.80 -4.75 10.11
N LYS A 2 40.12 -5.39 11.06
CA LYS A 2 38.86 -6.14 10.84
C LYS A 2 37.76 -5.36 10.12
N TYR A 3 37.69 -4.05 10.33
CA TYR A 3 36.69 -3.19 9.66
C TYR A 3 36.97 -2.97 8.17
N LEU A 4 38.23 -3.01 7.73
CA LEU A 4 38.58 -2.82 6.31
C LEU A 4 38.05 -3.99 5.48
N GLU A 5 38.22 -5.21 5.98
CA GLU A 5 37.65 -6.42 5.39
C GLU A 5 36.12 -6.34 5.38
N GLU A 6 35.50 -5.97 6.51
CA GLU A 6 34.04 -5.86 6.60
C GLU A 6 33.42 -4.91 5.56
N TRP A 7 34.06 -3.77 5.27
CA TRP A 7 33.60 -2.82 4.27
C TRP A 7 33.92 -3.28 2.84
N ARG A 8 35.09 -3.92 2.62
CA ARG A 8 35.45 -4.52 1.31
C ARG A 8 34.53 -5.67 0.94
N ASP A 9 34.12 -6.49 1.91
CA ASP A 9 33.14 -7.57 1.73
C ASP A 9 31.76 -7.03 1.32
N SER A 10 31.49 -5.74 1.59
CA SER A 10 30.29 -5.03 1.13
C SER A 10 30.50 -4.31 -0.22
N GLY A 11 31.63 -4.55 -0.89
CA GLY A 11 31.93 -4.00 -2.22
C GLY A 11 32.36 -2.53 -2.22
N VAL A 12 32.85 -2.00 -1.08
CA VAL A 12 33.24 -0.58 -0.99
C VAL A 12 34.69 -0.35 -1.40
N ASP A 13 34.92 0.69 -2.23
CA ASP A 13 36.25 1.13 -2.67
C ASP A 13 37.17 1.49 -1.49
N ALA A 14 38.44 1.13 -1.60
CA ALA A 14 39.41 1.29 -0.52
C ALA A 14 39.68 2.75 -0.14
N GLU A 15 39.68 3.68 -1.10
CA GLU A 15 39.88 5.11 -0.82
C GLU A 15 38.64 5.69 -0.13
N LEU A 16 37.44 5.25 -0.51
CA LEU A 16 36.20 5.66 0.15
C LEU A 16 36.17 5.20 1.61
N ILE A 17 36.62 3.96 1.88
CA ILE A 17 36.78 3.46 3.26
C ILE A 17 37.80 4.32 4.02
N ALA A 18 38.97 4.58 3.42
CA ALA A 18 40.04 5.35 4.06
C ALA A 18 39.61 6.78 4.42
N LEU A 19 38.81 7.42 3.57
CA LEU A 19 38.26 8.74 3.85
C LEU A 19 37.23 8.70 4.98
N ASN A 20 36.35 7.70 5.05
CA ASN A 20 35.15 7.80 5.89
C ASN A 20 35.17 6.98 7.18
N VAL A 21 36.07 6.00 7.31
CA VAL A 21 36.04 5.01 8.39
C VAL A 21 37.34 5.04 9.19
N THR A 22 37.21 5.28 10.49
CA THR A 22 38.34 5.34 11.43
C THR A 22 38.20 4.26 12.50
N GLY A 23 39.23 3.43 12.68
CA GLY A 23 39.27 2.51 13.81
C GLY A 23 39.48 3.26 15.12
N LEU A 24 38.63 3.03 16.12
CA LEU A 24 38.73 3.66 17.43
C LEU A 24 38.83 2.59 18.53
N ALA A 25 39.60 2.88 19.57
CA ALA A 25 39.77 2.02 20.74
C ALA A 25 40.15 2.85 21.99
N GLY A 26 40.11 2.23 23.17
CA GLY A 26 40.41 2.91 24.43
C GLY A 26 39.41 4.02 24.72
N LEU A 27 39.88 5.24 25.00
CA LEU A 27 39.01 6.36 25.33
C LEU A 27 38.46 7.11 24.10
N SER A 28 39.09 6.95 22.93
CA SER A 28 38.72 7.69 21.73
C SER A 28 37.24 7.57 21.32
N PRO A 29 36.55 6.40 21.40
CA PRO A 29 35.12 6.34 21.04
C PRO A 29 34.24 7.29 21.86
N SER A 30 34.62 7.57 23.11
CA SER A 30 33.86 8.47 23.98
C SER A 30 33.92 9.93 23.54
N GLU A 31 35.01 10.34 22.88
CA GLU A 31 35.17 11.70 22.33
C GLU A 31 34.23 11.92 21.14
N TYR A 32 34.01 10.87 20.34
CA TYR A 32 33.11 10.88 19.18
C TYR A 32 31.63 10.69 19.56
N LEU A 33 31.35 9.93 20.62
CA LEU A 33 29.96 9.66 21.05
C LEU A 33 29.45 10.69 22.06
N LEU A 34 30.24 11.09 23.05
CA LEU A 34 29.74 11.78 24.26
C LEU A 34 29.98 13.30 24.24
N TYR A 35 29.91 13.91 23.07
CA TYR A 35 30.15 15.35 22.89
C TYR A 35 28.92 16.24 23.17
N SER A 36 27.70 15.70 23.20
CA SER A 36 26.49 16.51 23.40
C SER A 36 26.53 17.26 24.73
N GLN A 37 26.12 18.53 24.70
CA GLN A 37 26.04 19.39 25.89
C GLN A 37 24.83 19.04 26.78
N GLU A 38 23.81 18.39 26.22
CA GLU A 38 22.62 17.90 26.94
C GLU A 38 22.93 16.66 27.80
N LEU A 39 24.13 16.08 27.67
CA LEU A 39 24.53 14.94 28.50
C LEU A 39 24.63 15.33 29.97
N PRO A 40 24.09 14.52 30.90
CA PRO A 40 24.24 14.77 32.32
C PRO A 40 25.73 14.81 32.69
N ARG A 41 26.17 15.94 33.24
CA ARG A 41 27.54 16.16 33.71
C ARG A 41 27.58 16.38 35.22
N ARG A 42 28.76 16.16 35.80
CA ARG A 42 29.13 16.56 37.16
C ARG A 42 29.52 18.04 37.18
N ASN A 43 29.69 18.61 38.38
CA ASN A 43 30.10 20.01 38.54
C ASN A 43 31.48 20.31 37.94
N ASP A 44 32.33 19.30 37.80
CA ASP A 44 33.65 19.36 37.15
C ASP A 44 33.59 19.24 35.61
N GLY A 45 32.38 19.17 35.02
CA GLY A 45 32.16 19.06 33.57
C GLY A 45 32.25 17.64 33.00
N ARG A 46 32.64 16.63 33.80
CA ARG A 46 32.73 15.24 33.35
C ARG A 46 31.35 14.62 33.16
N VAL A 47 31.16 13.84 32.10
CA VAL A 47 29.93 13.05 31.87
C VAL A 47 29.69 12.10 33.05
N ARG A 48 28.44 11.98 33.50
CA ARG A 48 28.09 11.15 34.67
C ARG A 48 28.49 9.68 34.51
N ASP A 49 28.85 9.05 35.62
CA ASP A 49 29.35 7.67 35.67
C ASP A 49 28.36 6.65 35.10
N SER A 50 27.05 6.89 35.23
CA SER A 50 26.01 6.01 34.66
C SER A 50 26.04 5.96 33.12
N ILE A 51 26.38 7.08 32.47
CA ILE A 51 26.53 7.14 31.01
C ILE A 51 27.86 6.52 30.61
N LEU A 52 28.95 6.84 31.32
CA LEU A 52 30.27 6.24 31.04
C LEU A 52 30.23 4.71 31.15
N LYS A 53 29.61 4.17 32.20
CA LYS A 53 29.42 2.73 32.38
C LYS A 53 28.57 2.10 31.26
N ARG A 54 27.56 2.81 30.75
CA ARG A 54 26.74 2.34 29.63
C ARG A 54 27.56 2.17 28.35
N TYR A 55 28.50 3.07 28.09
CA TYR A 55 29.34 3.06 26.88
C TYR A 55 30.74 2.45 27.09
N GLU A 56 31.04 1.91 28.27
CA GLU A 56 32.35 1.32 28.62
C GLU A 56 32.80 0.25 27.61
N HIS A 57 31.87 -0.56 27.11
CA HIS A 57 32.12 -1.59 26.10
C HIS A 57 32.77 -1.05 24.81
N THR A 58 32.54 0.22 24.45
CA THR A 58 33.09 0.83 23.24
C THR A 58 34.61 0.94 23.26
N SER A 59 35.21 0.96 24.46
CA SER A 59 36.66 1.02 24.63
C SER A 59 37.40 -0.22 24.12
N GLN A 60 36.69 -1.34 23.94
CA GLN A 60 37.24 -2.61 23.45
C GLN A 60 37.50 -2.64 21.94
N GLY A 61 37.25 -1.53 21.25
CA GLY A 61 37.50 -1.41 19.83
C GLY A 61 36.23 -1.38 18.99
N GLY A 62 36.40 -0.89 17.77
CA GLY A 62 35.37 -0.81 16.76
C GLY A 62 35.76 0.21 15.69
N TRP A 63 34.79 0.64 14.91
CA TRP A 63 35.02 1.66 13.88
C TRP A 63 33.96 2.76 13.93
N TRP A 64 34.42 3.97 13.65
CA TRP A 64 33.61 5.17 13.47
C TRP A 64 33.42 5.47 11.99
N CYS A 65 32.20 5.79 11.58
CA CYS A 65 31.89 6.30 10.25
C CYS A 65 31.17 7.64 10.35
N SER A 66 31.68 8.63 9.61
CA SER A 66 31.07 9.94 9.42
C SER A 66 31.30 10.42 7.98
N GLY A 67 30.71 11.56 7.60
CA GLY A 67 30.81 12.16 6.29
C GLY A 67 30.87 13.68 6.35
N ILE A 68 30.22 14.33 5.39
CA ILE A 68 30.07 15.78 5.29
C ILE A 68 28.70 16.20 5.82
N ASP A 69 28.67 17.25 6.63
CA ASP A 69 27.42 17.91 6.99
C ASP A 69 26.95 18.71 5.78
N LEU A 70 25.90 18.21 5.13
CA LEU A 70 25.34 18.84 3.94
C LEU A 70 24.93 20.30 4.17
N LEU A 71 24.60 20.71 5.40
CA LEU A 71 24.19 22.09 5.69
C LEU A 71 25.37 23.06 5.61
N THR A 72 26.50 22.68 6.19
CA THR A 72 27.68 23.55 6.31
C THR A 72 28.75 23.30 5.25
N GLY A 73 28.78 22.10 4.66
CA GLY A 73 29.84 21.64 3.75
C GLY A 73 31.12 21.21 4.47
N ASN A 74 31.14 21.18 5.81
CA ASN A 74 32.31 20.74 6.59
C ASN A 74 32.16 19.28 7.03
N TYR A 75 33.20 18.71 7.66
CA TYR A 75 33.11 17.41 8.30
C TYR A 75 31.95 17.35 9.30
N ASP A 76 31.13 16.31 9.20
CA ASP A 76 30.05 16.09 10.14
C ASP A 76 30.62 15.55 11.46
N LEU A 77 30.30 16.21 12.56
CA LEU A 77 30.61 15.72 13.90
C LEU A 77 29.74 14.51 14.24
N TRP A 78 28.54 14.42 13.65
CA TRP A 78 27.64 13.30 13.83
C TRP A 78 28.05 12.10 12.98
N GLY A 79 27.91 10.89 13.53
CA GLY A 79 28.22 9.64 12.82
C GLY A 79 27.70 8.41 13.55
N CYS A 80 28.31 7.26 13.27
CA CYS A 80 28.04 6.03 14.00
C CYS A 80 29.32 5.30 14.40
N PHE A 81 29.27 4.70 15.58
CA PHE A 81 30.27 3.77 16.06
C PHE A 81 29.71 2.34 16.00
N LYS A 82 30.41 1.43 15.33
CA LYS A 82 30.15 -0.01 15.39
C LYS A 82 31.17 -0.65 16.34
N PRO A 83 30.78 -1.01 17.58
CA PRO A 83 31.68 -1.68 18.50
C PRO A 83 32.00 -3.11 18.02
N ASP A 84 33.22 -3.58 18.30
CA ASP A 84 33.58 -4.99 18.08
C ASP A 84 32.78 -5.93 18.99
N PHE A 85 32.43 -5.45 20.18
CA PHE A 85 31.68 -6.18 21.21
C PHE A 85 30.40 -5.41 21.57
N PRO A 86 29.31 -5.56 20.79
CA PRO A 86 28.08 -4.81 21.02
C PRO A 86 27.42 -5.18 22.34
N ARG A 87 26.98 -4.17 23.10
CA ARG A 87 26.15 -4.40 24.28
C ARG A 87 24.73 -4.83 23.90
N LEU A 88 24.04 -5.43 24.87
CA LEU A 88 22.63 -5.79 24.71
C LEU A 88 21.71 -4.62 25.07
N SER A 89 20.59 -4.51 24.36
CA SER A 89 19.49 -3.61 24.68
C SER A 89 18.82 -4.05 25.99
N PHE A 90 18.48 -3.10 26.86
CA PHE A 90 17.88 -3.40 28.16
C PHE A 90 16.50 -4.07 28.07
N ASP A 91 15.71 -3.71 27.07
CA ASP A 91 14.32 -4.15 26.88
C ASP A 91 14.22 -5.56 26.25
N LYS A 92 15.02 -5.83 25.22
CA LYS A 92 14.88 -7.03 24.37
C LYS A 92 16.08 -7.98 24.40
N ALA A 93 17.10 -7.67 25.20
CA ALA A 93 18.38 -8.37 25.22
C ALA A 93 18.97 -8.58 23.81
N LYS A 94 18.73 -7.65 22.87
CA LYS A 94 19.22 -7.72 21.49
C LYS A 94 20.54 -6.94 21.36
N PRO A 95 21.51 -7.44 20.58
CA PRO A 95 22.74 -6.70 20.32
C PRO A 95 22.46 -5.34 19.66
N ILE A 96 23.00 -4.27 20.23
CA ILE A 96 23.01 -2.93 19.64
C ILE A 96 24.23 -2.86 18.72
N LYS A 97 23.99 -3.07 17.42
CA LYS A 97 25.06 -3.13 16.42
C LYS A 97 25.72 -1.78 16.16
N TYR A 98 25.00 -0.67 16.34
CA TYR A 98 25.48 0.68 16.06
C TYR A 98 25.11 1.60 17.21
N GLU A 99 26.09 2.37 17.69
CA GLU A 99 25.92 3.44 18.66
C GLU A 99 26.01 4.78 17.93
N HIS A 100 25.11 5.69 18.25
CA HIS A 100 25.11 7.07 17.75
C HIS A 100 25.29 8.03 18.92
N PRO A 101 25.82 9.24 18.70
CA PRO A 101 25.99 10.21 19.79
C PRO A 101 24.67 10.45 20.54
N PRO A 102 24.56 10.11 21.83
CA PRO A 102 23.34 10.30 22.59
C PRO A 102 22.95 11.77 22.71
N GLN A 103 21.65 12.03 22.72
CA GLN A 103 21.09 13.40 22.81
C GLN A 103 21.56 14.31 21.67
N THR A 104 21.71 13.71 20.49
CA THR A 104 21.90 14.45 19.23
C THR A 104 20.83 14.00 18.24
N PRO A 105 20.28 14.90 17.43
CA PRO A 105 19.43 14.49 16.32
C PRO A 105 20.22 13.63 15.34
N THR A 106 19.62 12.53 14.88
CA THR A 106 20.25 11.70 13.85
C THR A 106 20.37 12.44 12.52
N GLY A 107 21.55 12.40 11.91
CA GLY A 107 21.83 12.99 10.59
C GLY A 107 21.75 11.96 9.47
N VAL A 108 22.54 12.21 8.42
CA VAL A 108 22.73 11.33 7.27
C VAL A 108 24.20 10.97 7.11
N PHE A 109 24.48 9.89 6.41
CA PHE A 109 25.83 9.59 5.92
C PHE A 109 25.96 10.10 4.49
N ALA A 110 26.39 11.35 4.35
CA ALA A 110 26.89 11.91 3.10
C ALA A 110 28.41 11.68 3.05
N LEU A 111 28.81 10.48 2.61
CA LEU A 111 30.22 10.05 2.67
C LEU A 111 31.10 10.92 1.78
N ARG A 112 32.32 11.22 2.25
CA ARG A 112 33.38 11.85 1.47
C ARG A 112 33.74 10.98 0.26
N VAL A 113 33.79 11.57 -0.92
CA VAL A 113 33.94 10.82 -2.18
C VAL A 113 35.32 11.11 -2.80
N PRO A 114 36.15 10.09 -3.06
CA PRO A 114 37.41 10.26 -3.76
C PRO A 114 37.22 10.80 -5.18
N GLN A 115 38.20 11.56 -5.67
CA GLN A 115 38.16 12.19 -7.00
C GLN A 115 37.86 11.20 -8.13
N LYS A 116 38.43 9.99 -8.07
CA LYS A 116 38.21 8.93 -9.07
C LYS A 116 36.73 8.53 -9.17
N ILE A 117 36.06 8.39 -8.03
CA ILE A 117 34.63 8.04 -7.99
C ILE A 117 33.79 9.22 -8.47
N TRP A 118 34.13 10.44 -8.05
CA TRP A 118 33.46 11.64 -8.53
C TRP A 118 33.55 11.76 -10.06
N GLN A 119 34.74 11.59 -10.65
CA GLN A 119 34.94 11.60 -12.10
C GLN A 119 34.13 10.51 -12.80
N ARG A 120 34.09 9.29 -12.24
CA ARG A 120 33.27 8.19 -12.76
C ARG A 120 31.78 8.56 -12.80
N ILE A 121 31.28 9.16 -11.72
CA ILE A 121 29.88 9.63 -11.62
C ILE A 121 29.61 10.73 -12.64
N ALA A 122 30.45 11.77 -12.69
CA ALA A 122 30.33 12.90 -13.60
C ALA A 122 30.26 12.44 -15.08
N GLN A 123 31.11 11.47 -15.45
CA GLN A 123 31.11 10.86 -16.78
C GLN A 123 29.83 10.08 -17.08
N SER A 124 29.35 9.25 -16.12
CA SER A 124 28.19 8.39 -16.35
C SER A 124 26.88 9.19 -16.53
N ILE A 125 26.77 10.33 -15.85
CA ILE A 125 25.59 11.21 -15.94
C ILE A 125 25.78 12.40 -16.89
N SER A 126 26.94 12.51 -17.53
CA SER A 126 27.29 13.60 -18.47
C SER A 126 27.17 15.01 -17.87
N VAL A 127 27.58 15.16 -16.60
CA VAL A 127 27.67 16.47 -15.92
C VAL A 127 29.13 16.78 -15.67
N ASN A 128 29.63 17.88 -16.24
CA ASN A 128 31.03 18.27 -16.10
C ASN A 128 31.34 18.75 -14.67
N ILE A 129 32.58 18.54 -14.25
CA ILE A 129 33.14 19.12 -13.03
C ILE A 129 33.90 20.38 -13.44
N LEU A 130 33.44 21.55 -13.01
CA LEU A 130 34.14 22.80 -13.31
C LEU A 130 35.29 23.02 -12.32
N THR A 131 36.33 23.75 -12.74
CA THR A 131 37.55 23.92 -11.93
C THR A 131 37.26 24.69 -10.64
N GLU A 132 36.35 25.66 -10.70
CA GLU A 132 35.86 26.47 -9.59
C GLU A 132 34.97 25.70 -8.59
N GLU A 133 34.55 24.49 -8.92
CA GLU A 133 33.75 23.63 -8.04
C GLU A 133 34.62 22.68 -7.20
N VAL A 134 35.89 22.54 -7.57
CA VAL A 134 36.87 21.73 -6.87
C VAL A 134 37.47 22.53 -5.72
N ASP A 135 37.16 22.12 -4.48
CA ASP A 135 37.76 22.70 -3.28
C ASP A 135 38.92 21.84 -2.79
N ASN A 136 40.14 22.16 -3.23
CA ASN A 136 41.37 21.46 -2.82
C ASN A 136 41.67 21.57 -1.31
N LYS A 137 40.91 22.35 -0.54
CA LYS A 137 41.04 22.41 0.91
C LYS A 137 40.21 21.33 1.63
N GLN A 138 39.28 20.69 0.93
CA GLN A 138 38.47 19.59 1.45
C GLN A 138 39.00 18.25 0.94
N GLU A 139 39.00 17.23 1.81
CA GLU A 139 39.48 15.88 1.44
C GLU A 139 38.62 15.20 0.35
N ASP A 140 37.34 15.55 0.24
CA ASP A 140 36.44 15.07 -0.83
C ASP A 140 36.35 16.03 -2.03
N LEU A 141 37.21 17.05 -2.03
CA LEU A 141 37.32 18.06 -3.08
C LEU A 141 36.02 18.86 -3.36
N GLY A 142 35.01 18.80 -2.47
CA GLY A 142 33.75 19.51 -2.64
C GLY A 142 32.66 18.74 -3.39
N PHE A 143 32.74 17.40 -3.49
CA PHE A 143 31.76 16.55 -4.16
C PHE A 143 30.30 16.87 -3.80
N TRP A 144 29.96 16.98 -2.51
CA TRP A 144 28.58 17.26 -2.10
C TRP A 144 28.13 18.68 -2.43
N SER A 145 29.05 19.65 -2.48
CA SER A 145 28.74 21.00 -2.94
C SER A 145 28.39 21.00 -4.43
N TRP A 146 29.10 20.22 -5.24
CA TRP A 146 28.76 19.98 -6.65
C TRP A 146 27.39 19.29 -6.80
N VAL A 147 27.14 18.21 -6.04
CA VAL A 147 25.81 17.55 -6.04
C VAL A 147 24.71 18.55 -5.70
N ILE A 148 24.87 19.40 -4.68
CA ILE A 148 23.85 20.39 -4.31
C ILE A 148 23.59 21.41 -5.44
N LYS A 149 24.63 21.85 -6.16
CA LYS A 149 24.53 22.83 -7.25
C LYS A 149 23.85 22.28 -8.51
N HIS A 150 23.90 20.96 -8.73
CA HIS A 150 23.37 20.31 -9.92
C HIS A 150 22.09 19.49 -9.62
N PRO A 151 20.88 20.10 -9.64
CA PRO A 151 19.61 19.42 -9.38
C PRO A 151 19.30 18.26 -10.36
N GLU A 152 19.89 18.26 -11.55
CA GLU A 152 19.78 17.21 -12.55
C GLU A 152 20.42 15.88 -12.12
N ILE A 153 21.34 15.91 -11.15
CA ILE A 153 22.01 14.71 -10.63
C ILE A 153 21.03 13.88 -9.81
N PRO A 154 20.78 12.61 -10.17
CA PRO A 154 19.93 11.72 -9.41
C PRO A 154 20.61 11.28 -8.11
N ILE A 155 19.83 11.17 -7.03
CA ILE A 155 20.33 10.75 -5.72
C ILE A 155 19.63 9.47 -5.26
N CYS A 156 20.41 8.46 -4.90
CA CYS A 156 19.95 7.27 -4.20
C CYS A 156 19.89 7.51 -2.69
N ILE A 157 18.84 7.03 -2.04
CA ILE A 157 18.70 7.04 -0.58
C ILE A 157 18.51 5.60 -0.11
N THR A 158 19.43 5.15 0.74
CA THR A 158 19.46 3.80 1.34
C THR A 158 19.60 3.92 2.87
N GLU A 159 19.52 2.81 3.60
CA GLU A 159 19.92 2.72 5.00
C GLU A 159 21.26 1.98 5.18
N GLY A 160 22.10 2.52 6.06
CA GLY A 160 23.41 1.97 6.40
C GLY A 160 24.55 2.50 5.52
N ALA A 161 25.62 2.95 6.18
CA ALA A 161 26.75 3.61 5.50
C ALA A 161 27.49 2.70 4.50
N LYS A 162 27.60 1.39 4.78
CA LYS A 162 28.24 0.44 3.84
C LYS A 162 27.50 0.35 2.51
N LYS A 163 26.16 0.40 2.53
CA LYS A 163 25.32 0.37 1.33
C LYS A 163 25.50 1.63 0.48
N ALA A 164 25.59 2.79 1.13
CA ALA A 164 25.94 4.03 0.44
C ALA A 164 27.35 3.96 -0.16
N GLY A 165 28.33 3.42 0.58
CA GLY A 165 29.67 3.18 0.07
C GLY A 165 29.70 2.26 -1.15
N ALA A 166 28.91 1.18 -1.15
CA ALA A 166 28.81 0.23 -2.25
C ALA A 166 28.22 0.89 -3.51
N LEU A 167 27.13 1.66 -3.35
CA LEU A 167 26.51 2.37 -4.47
C LEU A 167 27.37 3.52 -5.00
N LEU A 168 28.06 4.27 -4.14
CA LEU A 168 29.04 5.28 -4.55
C LEU A 168 30.18 4.62 -5.34
N THR A 169 30.69 3.48 -4.88
CA THR A 169 31.71 2.69 -5.59
C THR A 169 31.23 2.29 -6.98
N ALA A 170 29.97 1.86 -7.10
CA ALA A 170 29.31 1.53 -8.36
C ALA A 170 28.96 2.75 -9.24
N GLY A 171 29.24 3.97 -8.80
CA GLY A 171 29.04 5.19 -9.59
C GLY A 171 27.65 5.82 -9.47
N TYR A 172 26.98 5.65 -8.33
CA TYR A 172 25.67 6.27 -8.03
C TYR A 172 25.78 7.21 -6.81
N VAL A 173 25.40 8.48 -6.98
CA VAL A 173 25.35 9.45 -5.87
C VAL A 173 24.38 8.95 -4.80
N THR A 174 24.88 8.67 -3.60
CA THR A 174 24.08 7.96 -2.59
C THR A 174 24.26 8.55 -1.20
N ILE A 175 23.14 8.69 -0.49
CA ILE A 175 23.08 9.06 0.92
C ILE A 175 22.52 7.89 1.72
N ALA A 176 23.16 7.59 2.85
CA ALA A 176 22.62 6.60 3.78
C ALA A 176 21.93 7.26 4.98
N LEU A 177 20.85 6.62 5.44
CA LEU A 177 20.19 6.91 6.70
C LEU A 177 20.67 5.91 7.77
N PRO A 178 20.76 6.30 9.05
CA PRO A 178 21.04 5.34 10.14
C PRO A 178 19.88 4.35 10.37
N GLY A 179 18.69 4.69 9.88
CA GLY A 179 17.52 3.81 9.86
C GLY A 179 16.45 4.35 8.92
N ILE A 180 15.55 3.47 8.48
CA ILE A 180 14.52 3.77 7.46
C ILE A 180 13.60 4.94 7.80
N HIS A 181 13.41 5.26 9.09
CA HIS A 181 12.56 6.37 9.54
C HIS A 181 13.34 7.65 9.85
N ASN A 182 14.67 7.65 9.71
CA ASN A 182 15.52 8.74 10.16
C ASN A 182 15.63 9.90 9.15
N GLY A 183 15.17 9.71 7.92
CA GLY A 183 15.12 10.77 6.89
C GLY A 183 14.03 11.82 7.10
N TYR A 184 13.15 11.65 8.09
CA TYR A 184 12.10 12.62 8.40
C TYR A 184 11.88 12.78 9.90
N ARG A 185 11.15 13.83 10.29
CA ARG A 185 10.70 14.08 11.66
C ARG A 185 9.19 14.19 11.69
N THR A 186 8.61 13.76 12.81
CA THR A 186 7.18 13.94 13.09
C THR A 186 7.07 14.64 14.44
N PRO A 187 6.61 15.91 14.48
CA PRO A 187 6.48 16.66 15.71
C PRO A 187 5.57 15.93 16.71
N LYS A 188 6.06 15.80 17.94
CA LYS A 188 5.38 15.17 19.07
C LYS A 188 5.43 16.10 20.28
N ASN A 189 4.40 16.04 21.12
CA ASN A 189 4.42 16.69 22.44
C ASN A 189 5.21 15.85 23.46
N GLU A 190 5.31 16.36 24.68
CA GLU A 190 5.99 15.71 25.82
C GLU A 190 5.44 14.32 26.15
N LEU A 191 4.15 14.07 25.87
CA LEU A 191 3.49 12.77 26.04
C LEU A 191 3.70 11.83 24.83
N GLY A 192 4.55 12.21 23.87
CA GLY A 192 4.84 11.44 22.66
C GLY A 192 3.70 11.43 21.61
N ARG A 193 2.64 12.20 21.83
CA ARG A 193 1.50 12.31 20.89
C ARG A 193 1.86 13.23 19.74
N ARG A 194 1.49 12.83 18.52
CA ARG A 194 1.72 13.62 17.31
C ARG A 194 0.95 14.94 17.38
N ILE A 195 1.66 16.04 17.10
CA ILE A 195 1.09 17.41 17.09
C ILE A 195 1.28 18.14 15.76
N GLY A 196 2.01 17.55 14.80
CA GLY A 196 2.30 18.20 13.53
C GLY A 196 2.44 17.24 12.35
N LYS A 197 2.54 17.84 11.16
CA LYS A 197 2.85 17.13 9.91
C LYS A 197 4.32 16.69 9.92
N SER A 198 4.58 15.55 9.29
CA SER A 198 5.95 15.09 9.11
C SER A 198 6.66 15.96 8.08
N HIS A 199 7.97 16.15 8.22
CA HIS A 199 8.82 16.91 7.30
C HIS A 199 10.17 16.19 7.14
N LEU A 200 10.87 16.40 6.03
CA LEU A 200 12.21 15.87 5.82
C LEU A 200 13.17 16.47 6.87
N ILE A 201 14.27 15.78 7.16
CA ILE A 201 15.35 16.41 7.94
C ILE A 201 16.04 17.51 7.09
N PRO A 202 16.62 18.55 7.72
CA PRO A 202 17.21 19.69 6.99
C PRO A 202 18.24 19.28 5.92
N GLN A 203 19.04 18.25 6.20
CA GLN A 203 20.04 17.72 5.26
C GLN A 203 19.41 17.21 3.96
N LEU A 204 18.27 16.51 4.06
CA LEU A 204 17.54 16.02 2.89
C LEU A 204 16.71 17.12 2.23
N GLU A 205 16.20 18.09 2.99
CA GLU A 205 15.53 19.27 2.42
C GLU A 205 16.46 20.07 1.50
N LYS A 206 17.74 20.21 1.88
CA LYS A 206 18.76 20.86 1.03
C LYS A 206 18.97 20.19 -0.32
N LEU A 207 18.59 18.91 -0.44
CA LEU A 207 18.69 18.12 -1.66
C LEU A 207 17.35 17.95 -2.37
N ALA A 208 16.24 18.35 -1.76
CA ALA A 208 14.89 18.17 -2.28
C ALA A 208 14.53 19.31 -3.24
N ASN A 209 15.13 19.31 -4.43
CA ASN A 209 14.88 20.30 -5.48
C ASN A 209 13.81 19.82 -6.46
N SER A 210 13.01 20.76 -6.98
CA SER A 210 12.01 20.48 -8.02
C SER A 210 12.66 19.79 -9.22
N GLY A 211 12.06 18.71 -9.70
CA GLY A 211 12.53 17.92 -10.84
C GLY A 211 13.72 16.99 -10.55
N ARG A 212 14.38 17.10 -9.38
CA ARG A 212 15.47 16.18 -9.03
C ARG A 212 14.93 14.76 -8.87
N LYS A 213 15.65 13.79 -9.43
CA LYS A 213 15.32 12.37 -9.30
C LYS A 213 15.84 11.80 -7.99
N ILE A 214 14.94 11.22 -7.20
CA ILE A 214 15.25 10.56 -5.94
C ILE A 214 14.91 9.07 -6.06
N TYR A 215 15.92 8.22 -5.92
CA TYR A 215 15.77 6.77 -5.94
C TYR A 215 15.80 6.23 -4.52
N LEU A 216 14.70 5.64 -4.06
CA LEU A 216 14.64 4.97 -2.77
C LEU A 216 15.10 3.51 -2.95
N VAL A 217 16.18 3.14 -2.27
CA VAL A 217 16.90 1.86 -2.41
C VAL A 217 17.02 1.20 -1.04
N PHE A 218 15.89 0.88 -0.42
CA PHE A 218 15.85 0.23 0.90
C PHE A 218 16.01 -1.29 0.79
N ASP A 219 16.39 -1.94 1.90
CA ASP A 219 16.52 -3.39 1.99
C ASP A 219 15.26 -4.13 1.54
N GLN A 220 15.46 -5.25 0.84
CA GLN A 220 14.40 -6.20 0.56
C GLN A 220 14.12 -7.04 1.81
N GLU A 221 12.86 -7.15 2.18
CA GLU A 221 12.45 -7.82 3.41
C GLU A 221 11.30 -8.80 3.15
N THR A 222 11.44 -10.00 3.71
CA THR A 222 10.47 -11.09 3.59
C THR A 222 9.64 -11.27 4.85
N LYS A 223 10.09 -10.76 6.00
CA LYS A 223 9.34 -10.83 7.25
C LYS A 223 8.19 -9.81 7.24
N PRO A 224 6.91 -10.23 7.37
CA PRO A 224 5.77 -9.33 7.16
C PRO A 224 5.82 -8.03 7.97
N LYS A 225 6.09 -8.13 9.29
CA LYS A 225 6.18 -6.93 10.16
C LYS A 225 7.29 -5.96 9.76
N THR A 226 8.43 -6.46 9.31
CA THR A 226 9.56 -5.61 8.91
C THR A 226 9.34 -5.05 7.51
N GLN A 227 8.76 -5.84 6.61
CA GLN A 227 8.35 -5.40 5.27
C GLN A 227 7.32 -4.27 5.34
N GLN A 228 6.30 -4.40 6.20
CA GLN A 228 5.33 -3.32 6.49
C GLN A 228 6.03 -2.03 6.96
N ALA A 229 6.99 -2.14 7.88
CA ALA A 229 7.73 -0.97 8.37
C ALA A 229 8.55 -0.29 7.26
N VAL A 230 9.21 -1.08 6.40
CA VAL A 230 9.95 -0.59 5.22
C VAL A 230 9.00 0.10 4.24
N ASN A 231 7.87 -0.53 3.90
CA ASN A 231 6.87 0.04 3.00
C ASN A 231 6.30 1.36 3.53
N LEU A 232 6.02 1.44 4.83
CA LEU A 232 5.54 2.68 5.46
C LEU A 232 6.60 3.79 5.41
N ALA A 233 7.87 3.44 5.59
CA ALA A 233 8.99 4.37 5.46
C ALA A 233 9.15 4.88 4.01
N LEU A 234 9.13 3.98 3.03
CA LEU A 234 9.15 4.31 1.60
C LEU A 234 7.98 5.21 1.22
N GLN A 235 6.76 4.88 1.66
CA GLN A 235 5.57 5.67 1.42
C GLN A 235 5.70 7.08 2.01
N ARG A 236 6.21 7.20 3.24
CA ARG A 236 6.41 8.50 3.90
C ARG A 236 7.48 9.33 3.20
N MET A 237 8.65 8.75 2.93
CA MET A 237 9.74 9.46 2.25
C MET A 237 9.34 9.89 0.85
N GLY A 238 8.75 8.98 0.07
CA GLY A 238 8.29 9.29 -1.28
C GLY A 238 7.22 10.37 -1.31
N TYR A 239 6.28 10.37 -0.35
CA TYR A 239 5.34 11.47 -0.18
C TYR A 239 6.07 12.80 0.09
N LEU A 240 7.02 12.83 1.02
CA LEU A 240 7.70 14.07 1.40
C LEU A 240 8.58 14.65 0.28
N PHE A 241 9.32 13.81 -0.45
CA PHE A 241 10.08 14.26 -1.63
C PHE A 241 9.15 14.69 -2.77
N SER A 242 8.03 14.00 -2.98
CA SER A 242 7.01 14.41 -3.96
C SER A 242 6.41 15.78 -3.61
N GLN A 243 6.21 16.12 -2.32
CA GLN A 243 5.79 17.46 -1.90
C GLN A 243 6.83 18.54 -2.22
N ALA A 244 8.10 18.19 -2.35
CA ALA A 244 9.17 19.08 -2.81
C ALA A 244 9.30 19.10 -4.36
N ASN A 245 8.34 18.52 -5.07
CA ASN A 245 8.33 18.36 -6.53
C ASN A 245 9.50 17.53 -7.09
N CYS A 246 10.09 16.64 -6.30
CA CYS A 246 11.09 15.69 -6.79
C CYS A 246 10.42 14.54 -7.58
N GLU A 247 11.14 14.00 -8.56
CA GLU A 247 10.76 12.76 -9.26
C GLU A 247 11.19 11.55 -8.44
N VAL A 248 10.24 10.93 -7.72
CA VAL A 248 10.56 9.81 -6.83
C VAL A 248 10.38 8.47 -7.54
N LYS A 249 11.39 7.61 -7.43
CA LYS A 249 11.35 6.21 -7.88
C LYS A 249 11.74 5.27 -6.75
N VAL A 250 11.20 4.05 -6.79
CA VAL A 250 11.53 2.97 -5.87
C VAL A 250 12.24 1.87 -6.64
N VAL A 251 13.44 1.51 -6.17
CA VAL A 251 14.24 0.41 -6.74
C VAL A 251 13.91 -0.85 -5.95
N THR A 252 13.46 -1.90 -6.64
CA THR A 252 13.09 -3.19 -6.04
C THR A 252 13.69 -4.34 -6.83
N TRP A 253 14.13 -5.38 -6.12
CA TRP A 253 14.66 -6.62 -6.70
C TRP A 253 14.19 -7.82 -5.86
N ASP A 254 14.52 -9.04 -6.30
CA ASP A 254 14.20 -10.24 -5.55
C ASP A 254 15.07 -10.32 -4.28
N ALA A 255 14.47 -10.49 -3.10
CA ALA A 255 15.20 -10.62 -1.84
C ALA A 255 16.18 -11.82 -1.85
N ALA A 256 15.97 -12.82 -2.70
CA ALA A 256 16.89 -13.94 -2.90
C ALA A 256 18.23 -13.52 -3.55
N ASP A 257 18.25 -12.41 -4.31
CA ASP A 257 19.47 -11.89 -4.93
C ASP A 257 20.34 -11.10 -3.94
N GLY A 258 19.81 -10.73 -2.77
CA GLY A 258 20.52 -9.98 -1.73
C GLY A 258 19.56 -9.16 -0.87
N LYS A 259 19.77 -9.14 0.45
CA LYS A 259 18.93 -8.36 1.36
C LYS A 259 19.17 -6.87 1.15
N GLY A 260 20.42 -6.45 1.29
CA GLY A 260 20.86 -5.10 1.01
C GLY A 260 21.31 -4.91 -0.42
N VAL A 261 21.39 -3.66 -0.86
CA VAL A 261 21.96 -3.33 -2.18
C VAL A 261 23.45 -3.64 -2.26
N ASP A 262 24.18 -3.60 -1.15
CA ASP A 262 25.54 -4.11 -1.03
C ASP A 262 25.61 -5.61 -1.30
N ASP A 263 24.73 -6.41 -0.69
CA ASP A 263 24.64 -7.85 -0.98
C ASP A 263 24.29 -8.11 -2.45
N LEU A 264 23.36 -7.33 -3.02
CA LEU A 264 22.95 -7.45 -4.41
C LEU A 264 24.12 -7.20 -5.37
N LEU A 265 24.89 -6.13 -5.14
CA LEU A 265 26.06 -5.79 -5.95
C LEU A 265 27.12 -6.89 -5.89
N ILE A 266 27.34 -7.50 -4.72
CA ILE A 266 28.25 -8.63 -4.55
C ILE A 266 27.74 -9.88 -5.28
N ASN A 267 26.47 -10.22 -5.14
CA ASN A 267 25.91 -11.48 -5.66
C ASN A 267 25.63 -11.44 -7.17
N ARG A 268 25.25 -10.28 -7.71
CA ARG A 268 24.73 -10.14 -9.10
C ARG A 268 25.51 -9.12 -9.94
N GLY A 269 26.38 -8.32 -9.34
CA GLY A 269 27.22 -7.34 -10.04
C GLY A 269 26.50 -6.02 -10.39
N GLU A 270 27.30 -5.05 -10.83
CA GLU A 270 26.83 -3.70 -11.18
C GLU A 270 25.86 -3.68 -12.38
N ASP A 271 26.04 -4.56 -13.37
CA ASP A 271 25.17 -4.63 -14.56
C ASP A 271 23.73 -5.00 -14.18
N TYR A 272 23.56 -5.95 -13.25
CA TYR A 272 22.23 -6.32 -12.77
C TYR A 272 21.60 -5.17 -11.97
N PHE A 273 22.39 -4.50 -11.12
CA PHE A 273 21.92 -3.31 -10.42
C PHE A 273 21.46 -2.21 -11.39
N GLN A 274 22.21 -1.97 -12.47
CA GLN A 274 21.84 -1.00 -13.49
C GLN A 274 20.50 -1.34 -14.14
N GLN A 275 20.23 -2.63 -14.42
CA GLN A 275 18.94 -3.07 -14.97
C GLN A 275 17.78 -2.81 -14.02
N VAL A 276 17.92 -3.14 -12.72
CA VAL A 276 16.85 -2.88 -11.73
C VAL A 276 16.67 -1.40 -11.45
N TYR A 277 17.75 -0.62 -11.48
CA TYR A 277 17.73 0.84 -11.37
C TYR A 277 16.99 1.50 -12.54
N GLN A 278 17.23 1.05 -13.77
CA GLN A 278 16.51 1.55 -14.96
C GLN A 278 15.03 1.17 -14.94
N LYS A 279 14.69 -0.01 -14.41
CA LYS A 279 13.32 -0.50 -14.22
C LYS A 279 12.65 0.04 -12.95
N ALA A 280 13.30 0.96 -12.22
CA ALA A 280 12.76 1.52 -10.99
C ALA A 280 11.38 2.11 -11.23
N THR A 281 10.45 1.74 -10.36
CA THR A 281 9.03 2.09 -10.52
C THR A 281 8.81 3.50 -10.01
N SER A 282 7.99 4.32 -10.69
CA SER A 282 7.61 5.63 -10.15
C SER A 282 6.88 5.46 -8.82
N TRP A 283 6.98 6.44 -7.93
CA TRP A 283 6.34 6.36 -6.62
C TRP A 283 4.82 6.15 -6.73
N GLU A 284 4.15 6.75 -7.73
CA GLU A 284 2.71 6.59 -7.95
C GLU A 284 2.37 5.15 -8.33
N ILE A 285 3.11 4.55 -9.26
CA ILE A 285 2.89 3.17 -9.70
C ILE A 285 3.21 2.20 -8.56
N TRP A 286 4.31 2.43 -7.84
CA TRP A 286 4.69 1.60 -6.68
C TRP A 286 3.62 1.65 -5.59
N LYS A 287 3.14 2.87 -5.27
CA LYS A 287 2.06 3.08 -4.31
C LYS A 287 0.77 2.41 -4.78
N ALA A 288 0.36 2.60 -6.02
CA ALA A 288 -0.84 1.97 -6.57
C ALA A 288 -0.76 0.43 -6.51
N ALA A 289 0.39 -0.13 -6.86
CA ALA A 289 0.63 -1.56 -6.78
C ALA A 289 0.59 -2.10 -5.35
N SER A 290 0.92 -1.30 -4.33
CA SER A 290 0.80 -1.69 -2.92
C SER A 290 -0.64 -1.63 -2.38
N LEU A 291 -1.52 -0.80 -2.96
CA LEU A 291 -2.88 -0.62 -2.44
C LEU A 291 -3.74 -1.89 -2.56
N ASN A 292 -3.47 -2.73 -3.57
CA ASN A 292 -4.30 -3.90 -3.89
C ASN A 292 -3.61 -5.24 -3.57
N ARG A 293 -2.49 -5.22 -2.83
CA ARG A 293 -1.76 -6.45 -2.48
C ARG A 293 -2.16 -6.93 -1.09
N LEU A 294 -2.26 -8.26 -0.98
CA LEU A 294 -2.32 -8.98 0.27
C LEU A 294 -0.96 -9.67 0.43
N THR A 295 -0.10 -9.15 1.30
CA THR A 295 1.23 -9.70 1.61
C THR A 295 1.26 -10.42 2.95
N LEU A 296 0.20 -10.31 3.75
CA LEU A 296 0.01 -11.10 4.96
C LEU A 296 0.02 -12.60 4.62
N SER A 297 0.83 -13.37 5.36
CA SER A 297 0.88 -14.82 5.21
C SER A 297 -0.48 -15.44 5.54
N PRO A 298 -1.10 -16.18 4.61
CA PRO A 298 -2.36 -16.86 4.87
C PRO A 298 -2.16 -17.98 5.90
N HIS A 299 -3.20 -18.21 6.70
CA HIS A 299 -3.28 -19.35 7.61
C HIS A 299 -3.75 -20.60 6.87
N LEU A 300 -4.51 -20.41 5.79
CA LEU A 300 -4.94 -21.48 4.89
C LEU A 300 -4.81 -21.02 3.43
N GLU A 301 -3.99 -21.74 2.67
CA GLU A 301 -3.90 -21.60 1.22
C GLU A 301 -4.77 -22.65 0.54
N LEU A 302 -5.56 -22.21 -0.43
CA LEU A 302 -6.46 -23.03 -1.22
C LEU A 302 -6.20 -22.78 -2.71
N ASN A 303 -6.48 -23.79 -3.52
CA ASN A 303 -6.55 -23.66 -4.96
C ASN A 303 -7.72 -24.50 -5.48
N SER A 304 -8.93 -24.04 -5.18
CA SER A 304 -10.17 -24.72 -5.54
C SER A 304 -11.16 -23.74 -6.15
N ARG A 305 -11.89 -24.18 -7.18
CA ARG A 305 -12.95 -23.37 -7.78
C ARG A 305 -13.99 -22.96 -6.75
N TYR A 306 -14.36 -23.86 -5.85
CA TYR A 306 -15.30 -23.55 -4.77
C TYR A 306 -14.61 -23.73 -3.42
N LEU A 307 -14.89 -22.82 -2.49
CA LEU A 307 -14.40 -22.95 -1.11
C LEU A 307 -14.93 -24.26 -0.50
N PRO A 308 -14.05 -25.12 0.04
CA PRO A 308 -14.45 -26.37 0.67
C PRO A 308 -15.17 -26.08 2.00
N ASP A 309 -15.86 -27.09 2.52
CA ASP A 309 -16.33 -27.04 3.91
C ASP A 309 -15.13 -27.07 4.85
N MET A 310 -15.08 -26.09 5.76
CA MET A 310 -13.96 -25.92 6.68
C MET A 310 -14.45 -25.37 8.02
N SER A 311 -13.81 -25.82 9.10
CA SER A 311 -14.07 -25.30 10.44
C SER A 311 -13.32 -23.98 10.64
N ILE A 312 -14.01 -23.01 11.24
CA ILE A 312 -13.41 -21.76 11.66
C ILE A 312 -12.76 -21.99 13.02
N PRO A 313 -11.46 -21.66 13.22
CA PRO A 313 -10.85 -21.71 14.53
C PRO A 313 -11.68 -20.91 15.54
N THR A 314 -11.93 -21.48 16.71
CA THR A 314 -12.71 -20.82 17.75
C THR A 314 -12.01 -19.57 18.29
N SER A 315 -10.68 -19.57 18.34
CA SER A 315 -9.85 -18.43 18.76
C SER A 315 -9.87 -17.25 17.79
N ALA A 316 -10.06 -17.51 16.49
CA ALA A 316 -10.07 -16.47 15.47
C ALA A 316 -11.30 -15.55 15.63
N GLN A 317 -11.02 -14.27 15.88
CA GLN A 317 -12.01 -13.21 16.04
C GLN A 317 -12.31 -12.54 14.69
N LEU A 318 -11.31 -12.43 13.81
CA LEU A 318 -11.47 -11.96 12.43
C LEU A 318 -11.11 -13.08 11.46
N MET A 319 -12.09 -13.53 10.66
CA MET A 319 -11.82 -14.35 9.48
C MET A 319 -11.83 -13.48 8.24
N ALA A 320 -10.78 -13.60 7.45
CA ALA A 320 -10.60 -12.86 6.21
C ALA A 320 -10.47 -13.85 5.04
N ILE A 321 -11.30 -13.70 4.02
CA ILE A 321 -11.34 -14.59 2.85
C ILE A 321 -10.97 -13.80 1.59
N LYS A 322 -9.78 -14.08 1.04
CA LYS A 322 -9.43 -13.69 -0.32
C LYS A 322 -9.75 -14.83 -1.27
N SER A 323 -10.72 -14.63 -2.16
CA SER A 323 -11.08 -15.63 -3.16
C SER A 323 -11.74 -14.98 -4.37
N ALA A 324 -11.43 -15.45 -5.58
CA ALA A 324 -11.96 -14.87 -6.81
C ALA A 324 -13.51 -14.80 -6.85
N LYS A 325 -14.06 -13.99 -7.75
CA LYS A 325 -15.51 -13.98 -8.00
C LYS A 325 -15.96 -15.34 -8.53
N GLY A 326 -17.20 -15.73 -8.22
CA GLY A 326 -17.76 -17.02 -8.65
C GLY A 326 -17.20 -18.27 -7.94
N THR A 327 -16.38 -18.12 -6.88
CA THR A 327 -15.78 -19.25 -6.16
C THR A 327 -16.54 -19.71 -4.90
N GLY A 328 -17.81 -19.33 -4.75
CA GLY A 328 -18.64 -19.76 -3.63
C GLY A 328 -18.39 -19.03 -2.30
N LYS A 329 -17.88 -17.80 -2.29
CA LYS A 329 -17.65 -17.01 -1.05
C LYS A 329 -18.96 -16.81 -0.28
N THR A 330 -19.98 -16.28 -0.96
CA THR A 330 -21.29 -16.01 -0.38
C THR A 330 -21.97 -17.30 0.08
N GLU A 331 -21.82 -18.39 -0.66
CA GLU A 331 -22.34 -19.72 -0.31
C GLU A 331 -21.68 -20.28 0.95
N PHE A 332 -20.37 -20.08 1.11
CA PHE A 332 -19.65 -20.42 2.33
C PHE A 332 -20.13 -19.59 3.53
N LEU A 333 -20.28 -18.27 3.36
CA LEU A 333 -20.84 -17.40 4.39
C LEU A 333 -22.27 -17.80 4.79
N ALA A 334 -23.11 -18.20 3.83
CA ALA A 334 -24.47 -18.65 4.09
C ALA A 334 -24.53 -19.87 5.01
N LYS A 335 -23.59 -20.81 4.87
CA LYS A 335 -23.47 -21.97 5.79
C LYS A 335 -23.17 -21.52 7.22
N ILE A 336 -22.28 -20.54 7.37
CA ILE A 336 -21.92 -19.97 8.69
C ILE A 336 -23.12 -19.25 9.31
N VAL A 337 -23.84 -18.43 8.53
CA VAL A 337 -25.05 -17.74 9.00
C VAL A 337 -26.11 -18.74 9.44
N LYS A 338 -26.34 -19.79 8.65
CA LYS A 338 -27.30 -20.85 9.00
C LYS A 338 -26.97 -21.48 10.35
N GLN A 339 -25.69 -21.76 10.62
CA GLN A 339 -25.25 -22.30 11.91
C GLN A 339 -25.42 -21.28 13.05
N ALA A 340 -25.13 -20.00 12.80
CA ALA A 340 -25.31 -18.94 13.79
C ALA A 340 -26.78 -18.77 14.19
N ILE A 341 -27.68 -18.75 13.21
CA ILE A 341 -29.14 -18.69 13.44
C ILE A 341 -29.60 -19.92 14.25
N ALA A 342 -29.13 -21.12 13.89
CA ALA A 342 -29.45 -22.34 14.63
C ALA A 342 -28.98 -22.28 16.10
N ASN A 343 -27.86 -21.58 16.36
CA ASN A 343 -27.30 -21.36 17.68
C ASN A 343 -27.88 -20.12 18.40
N GLN A 344 -28.91 -19.46 17.85
CA GLN A 344 -29.49 -18.21 18.36
C GLN A 344 -28.49 -17.06 18.49
N GLN A 345 -27.44 -17.08 17.68
CA GLN A 345 -26.43 -16.03 17.61
C GLN A 345 -26.86 -14.97 16.59
N LYS A 346 -26.87 -13.70 17.00
CA LYS A 346 -27.23 -12.59 16.11
C LYS A 346 -26.22 -12.43 14.97
N VAL A 347 -26.72 -12.11 13.77
CA VAL A 347 -25.89 -11.83 12.59
C VAL A 347 -26.17 -10.43 12.05
N LEU A 348 -25.13 -9.62 11.87
CA LEU A 348 -25.21 -8.32 11.23
C LEU A 348 -24.51 -8.37 9.88
N VAL A 349 -25.25 -8.13 8.79
CA VAL A 349 -24.68 -8.00 7.45
C VAL A 349 -24.48 -6.53 7.12
N ILE A 350 -23.27 -6.13 6.77
CA ILE A 350 -22.95 -4.75 6.39
C ILE A 350 -22.51 -4.75 4.93
N GLY A 351 -23.18 -3.97 4.10
CA GLY A 351 -22.76 -3.70 2.73
C GLY A 351 -22.72 -2.21 2.42
N HIS A 352 -22.61 -1.88 1.13
CA HIS A 352 -22.54 -0.49 0.66
C HIS A 352 -23.71 -0.09 -0.25
N ARG A 353 -24.56 -1.04 -0.66
CA ARG A 353 -25.74 -0.81 -1.51
C ARG A 353 -26.95 -1.57 -1.01
N VAL A 354 -28.11 -0.91 -1.00
CA VAL A 354 -29.36 -1.45 -0.45
C VAL A 354 -29.73 -2.77 -1.14
N LYS A 355 -29.78 -2.78 -2.47
CA LYS A 355 -30.17 -3.97 -3.25
C LYS A 355 -29.23 -5.15 -3.09
N LEU A 356 -27.92 -4.89 -3.05
CA LEU A 356 -26.93 -5.93 -2.80
C LEU A 356 -27.11 -6.56 -1.42
N VAL A 357 -27.33 -5.74 -0.39
CA VAL A 357 -27.55 -6.24 0.98
C VAL A 357 -28.89 -6.98 1.10
N GLU A 358 -29.95 -6.51 0.44
CA GLU A 358 -31.23 -7.23 0.36
C GLU A 358 -31.05 -8.65 -0.22
N GLU A 359 -30.28 -8.80 -1.30
CA GLU A 359 -29.99 -10.09 -1.91
C GLU A 359 -29.16 -10.99 -0.98
N LEU A 360 -28.12 -10.45 -0.34
CA LEU A 360 -27.33 -11.19 0.66
C LEU A 360 -28.19 -11.65 1.84
N CYS A 361 -29.05 -10.78 2.37
CA CYS A 361 -30.00 -11.11 3.41
C CYS A 361 -30.92 -12.26 3.00
N GLN A 362 -31.49 -12.22 1.80
CA GLN A 362 -32.33 -13.29 1.27
C GLN A 362 -31.56 -14.63 1.20
N ARG A 363 -30.32 -14.62 0.69
CA ARG A 363 -29.46 -15.82 0.65
C ARG A 363 -29.15 -16.37 2.05
N PHE A 364 -29.01 -15.49 3.03
CA PHE A 364 -28.69 -15.83 4.41
C PHE A 364 -29.92 -16.15 5.27
N GLY A 365 -31.14 -15.97 4.76
CA GLY A 365 -32.36 -16.13 5.54
C GLY A 365 -32.56 -15.04 6.61
N LEU A 366 -32.01 -13.84 6.37
CA LEU A 366 -32.13 -12.65 7.21
C LEU A 366 -33.01 -11.60 6.54
N ASN A 367 -33.47 -10.63 7.32
CA ASN A 367 -34.22 -9.49 6.82
C ASN A 367 -33.30 -8.28 6.60
N TYR A 368 -33.65 -7.44 5.63
CA TYR A 368 -33.04 -6.12 5.51
C TYR A 368 -33.66 -5.16 6.54
N ILE A 369 -32.92 -4.14 6.98
CA ILE A 369 -33.35 -3.25 8.08
C ILE A 369 -34.73 -2.61 7.88
N SER A 370 -35.14 -2.31 6.65
CA SER A 370 -36.48 -1.74 6.40
C SER A 370 -37.61 -2.69 6.81
N GLN A 371 -37.42 -4.00 6.65
CA GLN A 371 -38.41 -5.05 6.94
C GLN A 371 -38.51 -5.39 8.43
N VAL A 372 -37.41 -5.20 9.17
CA VAL A 372 -37.35 -5.50 10.62
C VAL A 372 -38.18 -4.50 11.43
N ARG A 373 -38.30 -3.26 10.95
CA ARG A 373 -39.07 -2.21 11.63
C ARG A 373 -40.55 -2.55 11.73
N ASP A 374 -41.10 -3.18 10.69
CA ASP A 374 -42.51 -3.52 10.61
C ASP A 374 -42.84 -4.80 11.38
N ASN A 375 -41.82 -5.59 11.74
CA ASN A 375 -41.97 -6.80 12.54
C ASN A 375 -40.79 -6.97 13.52
N PRO A 376 -40.87 -6.43 14.75
CA PRO A 376 -39.78 -6.50 15.74
C PRO A 376 -39.31 -7.92 16.09
N SER A 377 -40.17 -8.95 15.91
CA SER A 377 -39.77 -10.35 16.08
C SER A 377 -38.76 -10.82 15.03
N ALA A 378 -38.68 -10.14 13.88
CA ALA A 378 -37.69 -10.38 12.84
C ALA A 378 -36.27 -9.96 13.22
N GLN A 379 -36.09 -9.16 14.29
CA GLN A 379 -34.79 -8.71 14.77
C GLN A 379 -34.03 -9.78 15.58
N ILE A 380 -34.72 -10.85 15.99
CA ILE A 380 -34.19 -11.87 16.92
C ILE A 380 -32.89 -12.49 16.40
N TYR A 381 -32.80 -12.73 15.09
CA TYR A 381 -31.64 -13.37 14.45
C TYR A 381 -30.65 -12.37 13.82
N GLY A 382 -30.97 -11.08 13.85
CA GLY A 382 -30.19 -10.01 13.23
C GLY A 382 -30.74 -9.58 11.86
N TYR A 383 -29.97 -8.77 11.13
CA TYR A 383 -30.41 -8.12 9.89
C TYR A 383 -29.24 -7.59 9.06
N GLY A 384 -29.53 -7.17 7.82
CA GLY A 384 -28.59 -6.45 6.97
C GLY A 384 -28.87 -4.96 6.86
N LEU A 385 -27.80 -4.17 6.70
CA LEU A 385 -27.85 -2.73 6.45
C LEU A 385 -26.72 -2.27 5.54
N CYS A 386 -26.88 -1.07 4.94
CA CYS A 386 -25.76 -0.36 4.34
C CYS A 386 -24.95 0.37 5.41
N ILE A 387 -23.63 0.48 5.24
CA ILE A 387 -22.72 1.18 6.16
C ILE A 387 -23.18 2.62 6.47
N ASP A 388 -23.86 3.29 5.54
CA ASP A 388 -24.52 4.59 5.72
C ASP A 388 -25.44 4.64 6.94
N SER A 389 -26.03 3.49 7.31
CA SER A 389 -26.98 3.36 8.41
C SER A 389 -26.32 3.03 9.75
N LEU A 390 -25.00 2.88 9.83
CA LEU A 390 -24.27 2.66 11.08
C LEU A 390 -24.16 3.96 11.90
N HIS A 391 -25.25 4.59 12.27
CA HIS A 391 -25.24 5.69 13.24
C HIS A 391 -26.57 5.80 13.99
N PRO A 392 -26.61 6.41 15.18
CA PRO A 392 -27.81 6.42 16.03
C PRO A 392 -29.03 7.14 15.45
N GLN A 393 -28.80 8.03 14.47
CA GLN A 393 -29.85 8.81 13.81
C GLN A 393 -30.35 8.15 12.52
N SER A 394 -29.80 7.01 12.12
CA SER A 394 -30.25 6.29 10.94
C SER A 394 -31.63 5.67 11.17
N GLN A 395 -32.24 5.16 10.11
CA GLN A 395 -33.46 4.35 10.22
C GLN A 395 -33.28 3.14 11.14
N ALA A 396 -32.06 2.61 11.24
CA ALA A 396 -31.72 1.50 12.12
C ALA A 396 -31.65 1.90 13.61
N LYS A 397 -31.56 3.20 13.92
CA LYS A 397 -31.22 3.72 15.26
C LYS A 397 -30.04 2.97 15.88
N PHE A 398 -28.99 2.80 15.08
CA PHE A 398 -27.95 1.80 15.34
C PHE A 398 -27.22 2.03 16.66
N LYS A 399 -27.12 0.97 17.45
CA LYS A 399 -26.42 0.90 18.73
C LYS A 399 -25.47 -0.28 18.73
N ALA A 400 -24.20 -0.05 19.03
CA ALA A 400 -23.17 -1.08 18.99
C ALA A 400 -23.37 -2.11 20.10
N GLU A 401 -23.83 -1.66 21.27
CA GLU A 401 -24.08 -2.44 22.48
C GLU A 401 -25.09 -3.58 22.29
N ASP A 402 -25.98 -3.49 21.30
CA ASP A 402 -27.02 -4.48 21.01
C ASP A 402 -26.47 -5.75 20.32
N TRP A 403 -25.20 -5.72 19.89
CA TRP A 403 -24.54 -6.74 19.08
C TRP A 403 -23.49 -7.55 19.85
N GLN A 404 -23.60 -7.65 21.17
CA GLN A 404 -22.73 -8.52 21.96
C GLN A 404 -22.83 -9.98 21.49
N GLY A 405 -21.67 -10.64 21.35
CA GLY A 405 -21.54 -12.02 20.90
C GLY A 405 -21.96 -12.26 19.45
N ALA A 406 -22.26 -11.22 18.67
CA ALA A 406 -22.77 -11.36 17.31
C ALA A 406 -21.71 -11.81 16.29
N ILE A 407 -22.16 -12.19 15.10
CA ILE A 407 -21.31 -12.33 13.91
C ILE A 407 -21.55 -11.13 12.99
N ILE A 408 -20.50 -10.42 12.64
CA ILE A 408 -20.50 -9.38 11.61
C ILE A 408 -20.06 -10.03 10.29
N ILE A 409 -20.80 -9.77 9.21
CA ILE A 409 -20.46 -10.21 7.86
C ILE A 409 -20.33 -9.00 6.96
N ILE A 410 -19.19 -8.90 6.28
CA ILE A 410 -18.92 -7.88 5.27
C ILE A 410 -18.40 -8.57 4.00
N ASP A 411 -19.30 -8.79 3.04
CA ASP A 411 -18.94 -9.23 1.70
C ASP A 411 -18.53 -8.01 0.85
N GLU A 412 -17.54 -8.17 -0.02
CA GLU A 412 -16.90 -7.09 -0.79
C GLU A 412 -16.38 -5.95 0.13
N ILE A 413 -15.61 -6.32 1.17
CA ILE A 413 -15.11 -5.40 2.21
C ILE A 413 -14.36 -4.19 1.63
N GLU A 414 -13.64 -4.35 0.52
CA GLU A 414 -12.92 -3.23 -0.11
C GLU A 414 -13.88 -2.12 -0.54
N GLN A 415 -15.03 -2.50 -1.14
CA GLN A 415 -16.07 -1.54 -1.58
C GLN A 415 -16.79 -0.93 -0.38
N VAL A 416 -17.05 -1.72 0.67
CA VAL A 416 -17.71 -1.24 1.89
C VAL A 416 -16.87 -0.20 2.62
N LEU A 417 -15.58 -0.46 2.82
CA LEU A 417 -14.68 0.49 3.44
C LEU A 417 -14.48 1.73 2.58
N TRP A 418 -14.29 1.56 1.27
CA TRP A 418 -14.15 2.68 0.35
C TRP A 418 -15.37 3.60 0.41
N HIS A 419 -16.58 3.05 0.37
CA HIS A 419 -17.83 3.81 0.43
C HIS A 419 -18.01 4.51 1.79
N GLY A 420 -17.71 3.84 2.89
CA GLY A 420 -17.74 4.48 4.22
C GLY A 420 -16.77 5.67 4.35
N LEU A 421 -15.61 5.61 3.69
CA LEU A 421 -14.59 6.64 3.74
C LEU A 421 -14.81 7.78 2.73
N ASN A 422 -15.31 7.47 1.54
CA ASN A 422 -15.33 8.41 0.41
C ASN A 422 -16.73 8.70 -0.14
N GLY A 423 -17.73 7.86 0.17
CA GLY A 423 -19.08 7.99 -0.37
C GLY A 423 -19.73 9.32 -0.01
N ASP A 424 -20.40 9.93 -0.99
CA ASP A 424 -21.12 11.21 -0.82
C ASP A 424 -22.30 11.08 0.14
N THR A 425 -23.00 9.94 0.12
CA THR A 425 -24.12 9.65 1.02
C THR A 425 -23.67 9.54 2.49
N CYS A 426 -22.44 9.10 2.73
CA CYS A 426 -21.84 9.06 4.05
C CYS A 426 -21.32 10.43 4.53
N LYS A 427 -21.17 11.43 3.66
CA LYS A 427 -20.43 12.68 3.93
C LYS A 427 -20.86 13.39 5.21
N THR A 428 -22.16 13.55 5.43
CA THR A 428 -22.71 14.27 6.60
C THR A 428 -22.52 13.49 7.90
N ASN A 429 -22.62 12.16 7.86
CA ASN A 429 -22.60 11.30 9.04
C ASN A 429 -21.29 10.51 9.21
N ARG A 430 -20.28 10.74 8.35
CA ARG A 430 -19.05 9.91 8.28
C ARG A 430 -18.39 9.71 9.63
N VAL A 431 -18.25 10.77 10.41
CA VAL A 431 -17.64 10.68 11.75
C VAL A 431 -18.46 9.80 12.69
N ALA A 432 -19.79 9.91 12.65
CA ALA A 432 -20.67 9.06 13.45
C ALA A 432 -20.61 7.61 12.98
N ILE A 433 -20.63 7.38 11.66
CA ILE A 433 -20.50 6.05 11.02
C ILE A 433 -19.23 5.35 11.48
N LEU A 434 -18.08 5.99 11.34
CA LEU A 434 -16.79 5.39 11.69
C LEU A 434 -16.64 5.16 13.20
N LYS A 435 -17.23 6.03 14.03
CA LYS A 435 -17.29 5.83 15.49
C LYS A 435 -18.16 4.62 15.84
N SER A 436 -19.34 4.49 15.24
CA SER A 436 -20.24 3.35 15.45
C SER A 436 -19.64 2.04 14.93
N LEU A 437 -18.95 2.06 13.78
CA LEU A 437 -18.22 0.90 13.28
C LEU A 437 -17.11 0.49 14.27
N LYS A 438 -16.31 1.44 14.75
CA LYS A 438 -15.30 1.17 15.80
C LYS A 438 -15.94 0.53 17.04
N SER A 439 -16.99 1.14 17.59
CA SER A 439 -17.67 0.62 18.79
C SER A 439 -18.27 -0.75 18.54
N LEU A 440 -18.86 -1.00 17.37
CA LEU A 440 -19.39 -2.29 16.98
C LEU A 440 -18.31 -3.37 16.97
N LEU A 441 -17.17 -3.12 16.30
CA LEU A 441 -16.06 -4.07 16.26
C LEU A 441 -15.54 -4.39 17.66
N GLN A 442 -15.41 -3.37 18.52
CA GLN A 442 -15.00 -3.54 19.92
C GLN A 442 -16.00 -4.38 20.70
N THR A 443 -17.29 -4.02 20.65
CA THR A 443 -18.34 -4.74 21.37
C THR A 443 -18.39 -6.20 20.96
N VAL A 444 -18.39 -6.49 19.65
CA VAL A 444 -18.45 -7.87 19.13
C VAL A 444 -17.24 -8.68 19.58
N VAL A 445 -16.03 -8.17 19.37
CA VAL A 445 -14.80 -8.91 19.69
C VAL A 445 -14.64 -9.12 21.21
N SER A 446 -14.88 -8.09 22.02
CA SER A 446 -14.72 -8.18 23.48
C SER A 446 -15.77 -9.06 24.16
N SER A 447 -16.88 -9.37 23.49
CA SER A 447 -17.94 -10.25 23.98
C SER A 447 -17.90 -11.66 23.35
N GLY A 448 -16.82 -12.01 22.65
CA GLY A 448 -16.62 -13.35 22.06
C GLY A 448 -17.33 -13.57 20.72
N GLY A 449 -17.84 -12.51 20.09
CA GLY A 449 -18.36 -12.54 18.73
C GLY A 449 -17.27 -12.58 17.67
N LYS A 450 -17.67 -12.60 16.39
CA LYS A 450 -16.76 -12.77 15.24
C LYS A 450 -17.00 -11.76 14.14
N ILE A 451 -15.95 -11.46 13.38
CA ILE A 451 -15.98 -10.63 12.18
C ILE A 451 -15.58 -11.52 11.01
N LEU A 452 -16.42 -11.59 9.98
CA LEU A 452 -16.17 -12.34 8.75
C LEU A 452 -16.14 -11.34 7.59
N VAL A 453 -15.00 -11.25 6.92
CA VAL A 453 -14.83 -10.39 5.74
C VAL A 453 -14.40 -11.21 4.53
N ALA A 454 -14.94 -10.86 3.36
CA ALA A 454 -14.68 -11.59 2.13
C ALA A 454 -14.51 -10.60 0.96
N ASP A 455 -13.53 -10.84 0.10
CA ASP A 455 -13.32 -10.05 -1.13
C ASP A 455 -12.50 -10.84 -2.16
N ALA A 456 -12.63 -10.49 -3.43
CA ALA A 456 -11.72 -10.98 -4.48
C ALA A 456 -10.38 -10.24 -4.46
N ASP A 457 -10.44 -8.94 -4.18
CA ASP A 457 -9.31 -8.01 -4.24
C ASP A 457 -8.80 -7.63 -2.84
N LEU A 458 -9.09 -8.47 -1.83
CA LEU A 458 -8.70 -8.25 -0.45
C LEU A 458 -7.23 -7.84 -0.35
N SER A 459 -6.97 -6.76 0.38
CA SER A 459 -5.68 -6.12 0.56
C SER A 459 -5.25 -6.08 2.03
N ASP A 460 -3.94 -5.88 2.25
CA ASP A 460 -3.40 -5.65 3.60
C ASP A 460 -4.03 -4.42 4.25
N ILE A 461 -4.28 -3.37 3.46
CA ILE A 461 -4.81 -2.09 3.94
C ILE A 461 -6.17 -2.26 4.59
N SER A 462 -7.06 -3.04 3.98
CA SER A 462 -8.40 -3.26 4.51
C SER A 462 -8.39 -4.06 5.82
N LEU A 463 -7.51 -5.07 5.94
CA LEU A 463 -7.35 -5.83 7.17
C LEU A 463 -6.66 -5.01 8.27
N GLU A 464 -5.62 -4.25 7.93
CA GLU A 464 -4.95 -3.32 8.85
C GLU A 464 -5.90 -2.21 9.30
N TYR A 465 -6.78 -1.72 8.42
CA TYR A 465 -7.78 -0.74 8.77
C TYR A 465 -8.77 -1.29 9.80
N LEU A 466 -9.34 -2.48 9.57
CA LEU A 466 -10.28 -3.09 10.53
C LEU A 466 -9.63 -3.35 11.89
N THR A 467 -8.43 -3.94 11.88
CA THR A 467 -7.71 -4.28 13.13
C THR A 467 -7.26 -3.01 13.88
N SER A 468 -6.78 -1.99 13.19
CA SER A 468 -6.42 -0.71 13.82
C SER A 468 -7.63 0.09 14.29
N LEU A 469 -8.75 0.08 13.55
CA LEU A 469 -9.97 0.80 13.90
C LEU A 469 -10.57 0.26 15.19
N ALA A 470 -10.60 -1.07 15.37
CA ALA A 470 -11.09 -1.71 16.58
C ALA A 470 -10.27 -1.31 17.82
N ALA A 471 -8.99 -0.92 17.66
CA ALA A 471 -8.11 -0.48 18.74
C ALA A 471 -8.00 -1.49 19.91
N ILE A 472 -8.08 -2.79 19.58
CA ILE A 472 -7.87 -3.94 20.44
C ILE A 472 -7.09 -4.99 19.64
N GLU A 473 -6.42 -5.91 20.31
CA GLU A 473 -5.77 -7.03 19.64
C GLU A 473 -6.84 -7.96 19.06
N ILE A 474 -6.75 -8.25 17.76
CA ILE A 474 -7.69 -9.11 17.04
C ILE A 474 -6.90 -10.27 16.44
N GLU A 475 -7.20 -11.49 16.90
CA GLU A 475 -6.65 -12.69 16.29
C GLU A 475 -7.30 -12.92 14.91
N THR A 476 -6.48 -12.87 13.87
CA THR A 476 -6.92 -12.92 12.48
C THR A 476 -6.61 -14.28 11.87
N PHE A 477 -7.57 -14.89 11.17
CA PHE A 477 -7.40 -16.09 10.37
C PHE A 477 -7.65 -15.77 8.89
N LEU A 478 -6.58 -15.82 8.10
CA LEU A 478 -6.57 -15.43 6.70
C LEU A 478 -6.62 -16.66 5.80
N ILE A 479 -7.61 -16.71 4.90
CA ILE A 479 -7.77 -17.72 3.86
C ILE A 479 -7.45 -17.05 2.52
N ASN A 480 -6.51 -17.62 1.78
CA ASN A 480 -6.20 -17.19 0.42
C ASN A 480 -6.48 -18.33 -0.56
N ASN A 481 -7.48 -18.16 -1.41
CA ASN A 481 -7.80 -19.09 -2.48
C ASN A 481 -7.28 -18.55 -3.81
N GLU A 482 -6.23 -19.19 -4.33
CA GLU A 482 -5.50 -18.76 -5.53
C GLU A 482 -6.05 -19.37 -6.81
N TRP A 483 -7.22 -19.99 -6.75
CA TRP A 483 -7.84 -20.60 -7.93
C TRP A 483 -8.02 -19.59 -9.05
N LYS A 484 -7.56 -19.99 -10.24
CA LYS A 484 -7.72 -19.24 -11.48
C LYS A 484 -8.37 -20.15 -12.52
N PRO A 485 -9.24 -19.62 -13.38
CA PRO A 485 -9.76 -20.39 -14.51
C PRO A 485 -8.60 -20.85 -15.40
N SER A 486 -8.74 -22.02 -16.00
CA SER A 486 -7.76 -22.47 -16.99
C SER A 486 -7.75 -21.53 -18.21
N TYR A 487 -6.69 -21.56 -19.02
CA TYR A 487 -6.62 -20.76 -20.24
C TYR A 487 -7.81 -21.02 -21.20
N GLN A 488 -8.37 -22.23 -21.17
CA GLN A 488 -9.56 -22.59 -21.96
C GLN A 488 -10.87 -22.03 -21.40
N GLN A 489 -10.91 -21.75 -20.09
CA GLN A 489 -12.05 -21.16 -19.38
C GLN A 489 -11.96 -19.63 -19.30
N ALA A 490 -10.75 -19.08 -19.43
CA ALA A 490 -10.51 -17.65 -19.36
C ALA A 490 -10.89 -16.95 -20.67
N TRP A 491 -11.41 -15.73 -20.53
CA TRP A 491 -11.64 -14.86 -21.67
C TRP A 491 -10.32 -14.29 -22.18
N ARG A 492 -10.15 -14.22 -23.50
CA ARG A 492 -9.04 -13.49 -24.10
C ARG A 492 -9.30 -11.98 -23.97
N VAL A 493 -8.38 -11.29 -23.31
CA VAL A 493 -8.46 -9.84 -23.12
C VAL A 493 -7.61 -9.15 -24.17
N TYR A 494 -8.20 -8.19 -24.89
CA TYR A 494 -7.52 -7.33 -25.85
C TYR A 494 -7.54 -5.90 -25.33
N ASN A 495 -6.38 -5.24 -25.34
CA ASN A 495 -6.26 -3.85 -24.92
C ASN A 495 -6.08 -2.94 -26.15
N TYR A 496 -6.88 -1.88 -26.23
CA TYR A 496 -6.74 -0.84 -27.23
C TYR A 496 -5.93 0.31 -26.64
N SER A 497 -4.69 0.48 -27.09
CA SER A 497 -3.75 1.48 -26.56
C SER A 497 -3.94 2.90 -27.12
N ASP A 498 -4.88 3.09 -28.05
CA ASP A 498 -5.14 4.38 -28.67
C ASP A 498 -5.74 5.39 -27.68
N ASN A 499 -5.35 6.65 -27.80
CA ASN A 499 -5.90 7.75 -26.98
C ASN A 499 -7.39 8.05 -27.26
N THR A 500 -8.02 7.35 -28.20
CA THR A 500 -9.44 7.49 -28.54
C THR A 500 -10.07 6.11 -28.74
N PRO A 501 -11.38 5.95 -28.51
CA PRO A 501 -12.02 4.64 -28.57
C PRO A 501 -12.51 4.31 -29.99
N GLN A 502 -12.06 5.06 -31.00
CA GLN A 502 -12.57 4.96 -32.37
C GLN A 502 -12.30 3.57 -32.95
N GLN A 503 -11.10 3.03 -32.71
CA GLN A 503 -10.75 1.70 -33.18
C GLN A 503 -11.58 0.62 -32.49
N LEU A 504 -11.74 0.71 -31.16
CA LEU A 504 -12.60 -0.18 -30.38
C LEU A 504 -14.05 -0.17 -30.91
N VAL A 505 -14.62 1.00 -31.20
CA VAL A 505 -15.99 1.11 -31.72
C VAL A 505 -16.09 0.56 -33.15
N LYS A 506 -15.08 0.77 -34.00
CA LYS A 506 -15.04 0.16 -35.35
C LYS A 506 -15.04 -1.36 -35.27
N ASP A 507 -14.22 -1.93 -34.39
CA ASP A 507 -14.12 -3.38 -34.22
C ASP A 507 -15.38 -3.96 -33.57
N LEU A 508 -16.02 -3.24 -32.64
CA LEU A 508 -17.33 -3.59 -32.09
C LEU A 508 -18.39 -3.66 -33.19
N VAL A 509 -18.47 -2.64 -34.06
CA VAL A 509 -19.43 -2.62 -35.18
C VAL A 509 -19.17 -3.78 -36.15
N LYS A 510 -17.89 -4.07 -36.43
CA LYS A 510 -17.52 -5.23 -37.26
C LYS A 510 -17.98 -6.54 -36.62
N HIS A 511 -17.70 -6.74 -35.33
CA HIS A 511 -18.14 -7.92 -34.58
C HIS A 511 -19.65 -8.13 -34.64
N ILE A 512 -20.43 -7.05 -34.51
CA ILE A 512 -21.90 -7.10 -34.64
C ILE A 512 -22.34 -7.47 -36.06
N LYS A 513 -21.68 -6.92 -37.10
CA LYS A 513 -21.95 -7.27 -38.51
C LYS A 513 -21.70 -8.74 -38.79
N ASP A 514 -20.66 -9.31 -38.18
CA ASP A 514 -20.29 -10.72 -38.32
C ASP A 514 -21.23 -11.65 -37.51
N GLY A 515 -22.29 -11.11 -36.89
CA GLY A 515 -23.32 -11.86 -36.17
C GLY A 515 -23.14 -11.88 -34.64
N GLY A 516 -22.11 -11.19 -34.12
CA GLY A 516 -21.83 -11.10 -32.70
C GLY A 516 -22.94 -10.43 -31.88
N LYS A 517 -23.09 -10.92 -30.64
CA LYS A 517 -23.97 -10.40 -29.59
C LYS A 517 -23.14 -9.83 -28.43
N PRO A 518 -22.81 -8.53 -28.42
CA PRO A 518 -21.95 -7.94 -27.41
C PRO A 518 -22.70 -7.47 -26.16
N PHE A 519 -22.04 -7.59 -25.01
CA PHE A 519 -22.33 -6.80 -23.80
C PHE A 519 -21.30 -5.66 -23.71
N VAL A 520 -21.76 -4.41 -23.66
CA VAL A 520 -20.89 -3.23 -23.71
C VAL A 520 -20.99 -2.43 -22.42
N CYS A 521 -19.89 -2.39 -21.65
CA CYS A 521 -19.76 -1.59 -20.44
C CYS A 521 -19.17 -0.21 -20.77
N LEU A 522 -19.84 0.85 -20.35
CA LEU A 522 -19.44 2.24 -20.58
C LEU A 522 -19.31 2.98 -19.26
N SER A 523 -18.52 4.06 -19.23
CA SER A 523 -18.33 4.88 -18.02
C SER A 523 -19.19 6.14 -17.95
N ALA A 524 -19.90 6.48 -19.02
CA ALA A 524 -20.66 7.72 -19.12
C ALA A 524 -22.08 7.47 -19.64
N GLN A 525 -23.01 8.30 -19.18
CA GLN A 525 -24.42 8.22 -19.56
C GLN A 525 -24.83 9.32 -20.56
N LYS A 526 -24.35 10.55 -20.35
CA LYS A 526 -24.90 11.77 -20.98
C LYS A 526 -24.72 11.80 -22.49
N LEU A 527 -25.71 12.37 -23.19
CA LEU A 527 -25.69 12.71 -24.63
C LEU A 527 -24.47 13.56 -25.04
N THR A 528 -23.98 14.42 -24.15
CA THR A 528 -22.77 15.23 -24.39
C THR A 528 -21.48 14.40 -24.39
N SER A 529 -21.52 13.19 -23.84
CA SER A 529 -20.44 12.22 -23.98
C SER A 529 -20.56 11.54 -25.34
N LYS A 530 -19.56 11.75 -26.20
CA LYS A 530 -19.48 11.10 -27.53
C LYS A 530 -19.58 9.56 -27.45
N TRP A 531 -19.31 8.99 -26.29
CA TRP A 531 -19.23 7.54 -26.07
C TRP A 531 -20.08 7.07 -24.88
N GLY A 532 -21.06 7.85 -24.46
CA GLY A 532 -21.99 7.47 -23.39
C GLY A 532 -23.05 6.46 -23.84
N THR A 533 -23.76 5.86 -22.89
CA THR A 533 -24.81 4.84 -23.13
C THR A 533 -25.84 5.30 -24.15
N ILE A 534 -26.38 6.51 -24.00
CA ILE A 534 -27.40 7.06 -24.90
C ILE A 534 -26.85 7.24 -26.32
N THR A 535 -25.63 7.80 -26.44
CA THR A 535 -25.00 8.09 -27.74
C THR A 535 -24.66 6.79 -28.48
N LEU A 536 -24.08 5.81 -27.78
CA LEU A 536 -23.71 4.54 -28.39
C LEU A 536 -24.95 3.70 -28.75
N GLU A 537 -25.97 3.66 -27.89
CA GLU A 537 -27.25 3.02 -28.20
C GLU A 537 -27.87 3.62 -29.46
N SER A 538 -27.96 4.95 -29.56
CA SER A 538 -28.51 5.64 -30.73
C SER A 538 -27.72 5.33 -32.00
N TYR A 539 -26.39 5.31 -31.91
CA TYR A 539 -25.52 4.94 -33.02
C TYR A 539 -25.73 3.49 -33.49
N LEU A 540 -25.78 2.54 -32.55
CA LEU A 540 -25.99 1.12 -32.86
C LEU A 540 -27.40 0.85 -33.41
N LYS A 541 -28.45 1.51 -32.89
CA LYS A 541 -29.83 1.41 -33.41
C LYS A 541 -29.92 1.88 -34.87
N LYS A 542 -29.18 2.93 -35.25
CA LYS A 542 -29.12 3.40 -36.64
C LYS A 542 -28.40 2.43 -37.57
N GLN A 543 -27.34 1.78 -37.10
CA GLN A 543 -26.56 0.82 -37.88
C GLN A 543 -27.25 -0.55 -38.01
N PHE A 544 -28.01 -0.95 -36.97
CA PHE A 544 -28.63 -2.27 -36.86
C PHE A 544 -30.10 -2.18 -36.41
N PRO A 545 -31.00 -1.57 -37.22
CA PRO A 545 -32.41 -1.35 -36.86
C PRO A 545 -33.20 -2.64 -36.56
N GLN A 546 -32.72 -3.77 -37.06
CA GLN A 546 -33.30 -5.11 -36.87
C GLN A 546 -32.89 -5.79 -35.56
N LYS A 547 -31.91 -5.26 -34.82
CA LYS A 547 -31.38 -5.88 -33.59
C LYS A 547 -32.06 -5.31 -32.36
N LYS A 548 -32.30 -6.16 -31.36
CA LYS A 548 -32.83 -5.73 -30.05
C LYS A 548 -31.68 -5.24 -29.16
N ILE A 549 -31.70 -3.96 -28.82
CA ILE A 549 -30.67 -3.29 -28.01
C ILE A 549 -31.29 -2.86 -26.68
N LEU A 550 -30.74 -3.31 -25.56
CA LEU A 550 -31.11 -2.84 -24.22
C LEU A 550 -30.08 -1.85 -23.71
N ARG A 551 -30.52 -0.65 -23.32
CA ARG A 551 -29.72 0.29 -22.53
C ARG A 551 -30.02 0.12 -21.05
N ILE A 552 -28.98 0.05 -20.23
CA ILE A 552 -29.10 0.00 -18.78
C ILE A 552 -28.20 1.09 -18.16
N ASP A 553 -28.82 2.14 -17.66
CA ASP A 553 -28.20 3.19 -16.88
C ASP A 553 -29.17 3.75 -15.82
N SER A 554 -28.74 4.74 -15.05
CA SER A 554 -29.53 5.31 -13.96
C SER A 554 -30.86 5.93 -14.39
N GLU A 555 -30.99 6.41 -15.65
CA GLU A 555 -32.27 6.90 -16.17
C GLU A 555 -33.17 5.72 -16.57
N SER A 556 -32.64 4.76 -17.33
CA SER A 556 -33.45 3.63 -17.80
C SER A 556 -33.92 2.70 -16.68
N LEU A 557 -33.18 2.65 -15.56
CA LEU A 557 -33.57 1.89 -14.36
C LEU A 557 -34.67 2.58 -13.53
N GLN A 558 -34.90 3.88 -13.72
CA GLN A 558 -35.90 4.67 -12.99
C GLN A 558 -37.17 4.93 -13.84
N ASP A 559 -37.11 4.71 -15.14
CA ASP A 559 -38.22 4.90 -16.07
C ASP A 559 -39.11 3.65 -16.11
N SER A 560 -40.28 3.72 -15.49
CA SER A 560 -41.25 2.61 -15.44
C SER A 560 -41.77 2.16 -16.82
N SER A 561 -41.57 2.95 -17.87
CA SER A 561 -41.93 2.60 -19.24
C SER A 561 -40.81 1.88 -20.01
N HIS A 562 -39.59 1.85 -19.45
CA HIS A 562 -38.43 1.25 -20.07
C HIS A 562 -38.23 -0.20 -19.62
N ASP A 563 -37.89 -1.11 -20.53
CA ASP A 563 -37.73 -2.54 -20.20
C ASP A 563 -36.64 -2.80 -19.14
N ALA A 564 -35.63 -1.94 -19.09
CA ALA A 564 -34.60 -1.97 -18.04
C ALA A 564 -35.12 -1.73 -16.62
N TYR A 565 -36.30 -1.14 -16.43
CA TYR A 565 -36.93 -1.01 -15.10
C TYR A 565 -37.10 -2.38 -14.42
N GLN A 566 -37.34 -3.43 -15.20
CA GLN A 566 -37.48 -4.81 -14.72
C GLN A 566 -36.12 -5.51 -14.49
N ALA A 567 -35.01 -4.86 -14.80
CA ALA A 567 -33.67 -5.46 -14.67
C ALA A 567 -33.30 -5.70 -13.20
N ILE A 568 -33.88 -4.96 -12.26
CA ILE A 568 -33.57 -5.05 -10.82
C ILE A 568 -34.17 -6.34 -10.25
N GLY A 569 -33.32 -7.34 -10.00
CA GLY A 569 -33.70 -8.65 -9.44
C GLY A 569 -34.08 -9.71 -10.48
N ASN A 570 -34.19 -9.34 -11.77
CA ASN A 570 -34.51 -10.30 -12.84
C ASN A 570 -33.63 -10.16 -14.09
N LEU A 571 -32.41 -9.64 -13.91
CA LEU A 571 -31.48 -9.29 -14.98
C LEU A 571 -31.22 -10.49 -15.93
N ASN A 572 -30.91 -11.66 -15.42
CA ASN A 572 -30.61 -12.84 -16.25
C ASN A 572 -31.78 -13.24 -17.17
N GLN A 573 -33.02 -13.17 -16.69
CA GLN A 573 -34.21 -13.47 -17.50
C GLN A 573 -34.48 -12.38 -18.54
N LEU A 574 -34.22 -11.11 -18.20
CA LEU A 574 -34.42 -9.99 -19.10
C LEU A 574 -33.42 -10.01 -20.27
N LEU A 575 -32.14 -10.19 -19.97
CA LEU A 575 -31.04 -10.03 -20.92
C LEU A 575 -31.06 -11.02 -22.08
N ILE A 576 -31.63 -12.21 -21.90
CA ILE A 576 -31.72 -13.23 -22.96
C ILE A 576 -32.60 -12.78 -24.15
N ASN A 577 -33.46 -11.79 -23.94
CA ASN A 577 -34.37 -11.26 -24.95
C ASN A 577 -33.74 -10.24 -25.89
N TYR A 578 -32.47 -9.88 -25.66
CA TYR A 578 -31.75 -8.83 -26.39
C TYR A 578 -30.54 -9.38 -27.13
N ASP A 579 -30.26 -8.84 -28.31
CA ASP A 579 -29.06 -9.18 -29.08
C ASP A 579 -27.82 -8.49 -28.51
N MET A 580 -27.99 -7.33 -27.89
CA MET A 580 -26.89 -6.55 -27.35
C MET A 580 -27.34 -5.68 -26.18
N VAL A 581 -26.41 -5.43 -25.27
CA VAL A 581 -26.64 -4.61 -24.07
C VAL A 581 -25.59 -3.51 -24.02
N VAL A 582 -26.04 -2.31 -23.67
CA VAL A 582 -25.17 -1.16 -23.40
C VAL A 582 -25.44 -0.71 -21.97
N ALA A 583 -24.46 -0.88 -21.09
CA ALA A 583 -24.60 -0.64 -19.66
C ALA A 583 -23.65 0.46 -19.18
N SER A 584 -24.13 1.35 -18.32
CA SER A 584 -23.28 2.24 -17.51
C SER A 584 -22.88 1.56 -16.20
N PRO A 585 -22.05 2.19 -15.34
CA PRO A 585 -21.74 1.65 -14.02
C PRO A 585 -22.96 1.59 -13.07
N ALA A 586 -24.16 1.98 -13.52
CA ALA A 586 -25.40 1.79 -12.77
C ALA A 586 -25.76 0.30 -12.59
N ILE A 587 -25.25 -0.60 -13.45
CA ILE A 587 -25.15 -2.03 -13.12
C ILE A 587 -23.85 -2.19 -12.33
N GLU A 588 -23.94 -2.10 -11.02
CA GLU A 588 -22.77 -2.13 -10.15
C GLU A 588 -22.21 -3.54 -9.92
N THR A 589 -21.00 -3.58 -9.39
CA THR A 589 -20.36 -4.77 -8.83
C THR A 589 -21.30 -5.46 -7.83
N GLY A 590 -21.46 -6.78 -8.00
CA GLY A 590 -22.26 -7.62 -7.11
C GLY A 590 -23.48 -8.28 -7.77
N ILE A 591 -23.87 -7.86 -8.98
CA ILE A 591 -24.90 -8.57 -9.77
C ILE A 591 -24.21 -9.61 -10.66
N SER A 592 -24.55 -10.89 -10.49
CA SER A 592 -24.02 -11.99 -11.30
C SER A 592 -24.84 -12.16 -12.59
N ILE A 593 -24.18 -12.12 -13.76
CA ILE A 593 -24.79 -12.42 -15.04
C ILE A 593 -24.38 -13.83 -15.47
N ASP A 594 -25.22 -14.82 -15.16
CA ASP A 594 -24.92 -16.24 -15.33
C ASP A 594 -25.55 -16.84 -16.61
N ILE A 595 -25.57 -16.05 -17.68
CA ILE A 595 -26.21 -16.45 -18.96
C ILE A 595 -25.22 -17.22 -19.82
N GLN A 596 -25.51 -18.49 -20.07
CA GLN A 596 -24.68 -19.32 -20.93
C GLN A 596 -25.07 -19.19 -22.40
N GLN A 597 -24.07 -19.21 -23.29
CA GLN A 597 -24.24 -19.30 -24.75
C GLN A 597 -25.08 -18.18 -25.41
N HIS A 598 -25.18 -17.01 -24.77
CA HIS A 598 -25.95 -15.87 -25.31
C HIS A 598 -25.06 -14.72 -25.80
N PHE A 599 -24.31 -14.09 -24.90
CA PHE A 599 -23.34 -13.05 -25.28
C PHE A 599 -22.06 -13.69 -25.81
N THR A 600 -21.58 -13.15 -26.93
CA THR A 600 -20.40 -13.64 -27.65
C THR A 600 -19.12 -12.87 -27.34
N SER A 601 -19.24 -11.73 -26.65
CA SER A 601 -18.13 -10.81 -26.38
C SER A 601 -18.51 -9.80 -25.30
N VAL A 602 -17.57 -9.40 -24.45
CA VAL A 602 -17.70 -8.27 -23.53
C VAL A 602 -16.76 -7.16 -24.00
N TRP A 603 -17.29 -5.93 -24.09
CA TRP A 603 -16.55 -4.76 -24.53
C TRP A 603 -16.59 -3.71 -23.41
N CYS A 604 -15.47 -3.03 -23.17
CA CYS A 604 -15.38 -2.00 -22.14
C CYS A 604 -14.82 -0.71 -22.72
N LEU A 605 -15.54 0.40 -22.56
CA LEU A 605 -15.08 1.74 -22.89
C LEU A 605 -15.10 2.58 -21.60
N ALA A 606 -13.94 2.61 -20.95
CA ALA A 606 -13.71 3.32 -19.71
C ALA A 606 -12.82 4.55 -19.97
N GLN A 607 -13.42 5.67 -20.36
CA GLN A 607 -12.68 6.94 -20.50
C GLN A 607 -12.79 7.79 -19.23
N GLY A 608 -11.67 8.41 -18.81
CA GLY A 608 -11.58 9.28 -17.63
C GLY A 608 -11.13 8.60 -16.33
N ILE A 609 -10.97 9.39 -15.26
CA ILE A 609 -10.68 8.87 -13.90
C ILE A 609 -11.95 8.21 -13.38
N GLN A 610 -11.86 6.91 -13.05
CA GLN A 610 -12.99 6.13 -12.53
C GLN A 610 -12.64 5.50 -11.20
N THR A 611 -13.63 5.44 -10.31
CA THR A 611 -13.60 4.53 -9.16
C THR A 611 -13.67 3.10 -9.68
N GLY A 612 -12.98 2.14 -9.05
CA GLY A 612 -12.79 0.76 -9.55
C GLY A 612 -14.05 -0.13 -9.62
N SER A 613 -15.24 0.45 -9.77
CA SER A 613 -16.54 -0.21 -9.77
C SER A 613 -16.94 -0.82 -11.13
N ILE A 614 -16.09 -0.77 -12.17
CA ILE A 614 -16.34 -1.48 -13.43
C ILE A 614 -15.55 -2.79 -13.45
N SER A 615 -16.16 -3.86 -12.93
CA SER A 615 -15.68 -5.22 -13.16
C SER A 615 -16.23 -5.70 -14.51
N PRO A 616 -15.39 -6.11 -15.49
CA PRO A 616 -15.92 -6.84 -16.63
C PRO A 616 -16.60 -8.11 -16.11
N LEU A 617 -17.77 -8.41 -16.69
CA LEU A 617 -18.54 -9.63 -16.45
C LEU A 617 -17.65 -10.86 -16.74
N GLN A 618 -17.73 -11.89 -15.90
CA GLN A 618 -17.02 -13.16 -16.11
C GLN A 618 -17.90 -14.18 -16.81
#